data_AF-A0A1M2ZB46-F1
#
_entry.id   AF-A0A1M2ZB46-F1
#
_cell.length_a   1.000
_cell.length_b   1.000
_cell.length_c   1.000
_cell.angle_alpha   90.00
_cell.angle_beta   90.00
_cell.angle_gamma   90.00
#
_symmetry.space_group_name_H-M   'P 1'
#
loop_
_entity.id
_entity.type
_entity.pdbx_description
1 polymer ?
#
loop_
_entity_poly.entity_id
_entity_poly.type
_entity_poly.pdbx_seq_one_letter_code
_entity_poly.pdbx_strand_id
1 'polypeptide(L)'
;MVKKVLILCLIISLLCGCNSNKTINNPNYIMRVANYPVGSYSNIYLFNLESDGTLSVSYGEGIPNKMQSGNFIKDDNFITKQAVQEKVLSKIEFDELKKLIDEVHSRDVISVNNYQLDGIENIILINDKIYSFYEGEYTNDCFGKFIIDLKKYSPMNIK
;
A
#
# COMPACT_ATOMS: atom_id res chain seq x y z
N MET A 1 -7.02 -19.68 57.28
CA MET A 1 -6.26 -18.68 56.48
C MET A 1 -5.97 -19.10 55.04
N VAL A 2 -6.49 -20.24 54.53
CA VAL A 2 -6.14 -20.77 53.19
C VAL A 2 -7.15 -20.36 52.09
N LYS A 3 -8.38 -19.95 52.45
CA LYS A 3 -9.44 -19.62 51.48
C LYS A 3 -9.28 -18.25 50.80
N LYS A 4 -8.53 -17.30 51.38
CA LYS A 4 -8.35 -15.96 50.79
C LYS A 4 -7.25 -15.91 49.72
N VAL A 5 -6.30 -16.84 49.73
CA VAL A 5 -5.20 -16.90 48.75
C VAL A 5 -5.67 -17.48 47.41
N LEU A 6 -6.61 -18.43 47.44
CA LEU A 6 -7.14 -19.09 46.25
C LEU A 6 -7.97 -18.15 45.33
N ILE A 7 -8.63 -17.14 45.91
CA ILE A 7 -9.42 -16.16 45.15
C ILE A 7 -8.51 -15.15 44.43
N LEU A 8 -7.32 -14.87 44.98
CA LEU A 8 -6.37 -13.93 44.36
C LEU A 8 -5.72 -14.51 43.09
N CYS A 9 -5.47 -15.83 43.06
CA CYS A 9 -4.91 -16.49 41.87
C CYS A 9 -5.91 -16.55 40.69
N LEU A 10 -7.22 -16.57 40.97
CA LEU A 10 -8.26 -16.65 39.93
C LEU A 10 -8.52 -15.30 39.23
N ILE A 11 -8.14 -14.18 39.85
CA ILE A 11 -8.28 -12.84 39.28
C ILE A 11 -7.06 -12.49 38.40
N ILE A 12 -5.89 -13.07 38.68
CA ILE A 12 -4.67 -12.83 37.89
C ILE A 12 -4.73 -13.54 36.52
N SER A 13 -5.40 -14.69 36.42
CA SER A 13 -5.57 -15.40 35.14
C SER A 13 -6.53 -14.71 34.16
N LEU A 14 -7.38 -13.79 34.62
CA LEU A 14 -8.30 -13.01 33.78
C LEU A 14 -7.65 -11.78 33.14
N LEU A 15 -6.44 -11.40 33.56
CA LEU A 15 -5.70 -10.25 32.99
C LEU A 15 -4.64 -10.65 31.95
N CYS A 16 -4.44 -11.96 31.72
CA CYS A 16 -3.60 -12.48 30.63
C CYS A 16 -4.39 -12.75 29.34
N GLY A 17 -5.64 -12.30 29.26
CA GLY A 17 -6.40 -12.20 28.01
C GLY A 17 -5.95 -11.01 27.17
N CYS A 18 -4.63 -10.82 26.97
CA CYS A 18 -4.18 -10.03 25.83
C CYS A 18 -4.64 -10.80 24.60
N ASN A 19 -5.71 -10.29 23.99
CA ASN A 19 -6.10 -10.59 22.63
C ASN A 19 -4.83 -10.85 21.83
N SER A 20 -4.69 -12.08 21.33
CA SER A 20 -3.97 -12.29 20.09
C SER A 20 -4.69 -11.45 19.05
N ASN A 21 -4.34 -10.15 18.99
CA ASN A 21 -4.41 -9.41 17.76
C ASN A 21 -3.70 -10.33 16.79
N LYS A 22 -4.48 -10.97 15.92
CA LYS A 22 -3.95 -11.55 14.70
C LYS A 22 -3.10 -10.42 14.14
N THR A 23 -1.79 -10.55 14.27
CA THR A 23 -0.86 -9.87 13.40
C THR A 23 -1.33 -10.33 12.03
N ILE A 24 -2.16 -9.49 11.41
CA ILE A 24 -2.41 -9.53 9.99
C ILE A 24 -0.99 -9.58 9.45
N ASN A 25 -0.61 -10.72 8.86
CA ASN A 25 0.66 -10.88 8.17
C ASN A 25 0.77 -9.63 7.33
N ASN A 26 1.60 -8.68 7.73
CA ASN A 26 1.86 -7.52 6.91
C ASN A 26 2.80 -8.13 5.87
N PRO A 27 2.35 -8.37 4.63
CA PRO A 27 3.28 -8.75 3.59
C PRO A 27 4.47 -7.77 3.61
N ASN A 28 5.67 -8.31 3.39
CA ASN A 28 6.96 -7.61 3.51
C ASN A 28 7.17 -6.59 2.36
N TYR A 29 6.14 -5.81 2.07
CA TYR A 29 6.15 -4.78 1.06
C TYR A 29 7.00 -3.62 1.55
N ILE A 30 8.01 -3.26 0.76
CA ILE A 30 8.74 -2.01 0.94
C ILE A 30 7.98 -0.83 0.33
N MET A 31 7.02 -1.12 -0.55
CA MET A 31 6.17 -0.13 -1.21
C MET A 31 4.86 -0.76 -1.68
N ARG A 32 3.77 0.01 -1.59
CA ARG A 32 2.50 -0.25 -2.29
C ARG A 32 2.06 1.00 -3.05
N VAL A 33 1.49 0.81 -4.24
CA VAL A 33 0.92 1.91 -5.05
C VAL A 33 -0.44 1.50 -5.56
N ALA A 34 -1.46 2.34 -5.32
CA ALA A 34 -2.72 2.28 -6.04
C ALA A 34 -2.72 3.36 -7.13
N ASN A 35 -2.93 2.96 -8.38
CA ASN A 35 -3.08 3.83 -9.54
C ASN A 35 -4.47 3.61 -10.14
N TYR A 36 -5.31 4.65 -10.16
CA TYR A 36 -6.71 4.52 -10.58
C TYR A 36 -7.29 5.83 -11.13
N PRO A 37 -8.34 5.76 -11.98
CA PRO A 37 -9.03 6.95 -12.47
C PRO A 37 -9.77 7.70 -11.36
N VAL A 38 -9.66 9.02 -11.35
CA VAL A 38 -10.35 9.88 -10.38
C VAL A 38 -11.87 9.69 -10.50
N GLY A 39 -12.55 9.63 -9.35
CA GLY A 39 -14.00 9.50 -9.30
C GLY A 39 -14.54 8.12 -9.73
N SER A 40 -13.66 7.15 -9.97
CA SER A 40 -14.02 5.79 -10.34
C SER A 40 -13.55 4.76 -9.33
N TYR A 41 -14.33 3.70 -9.17
CA TYR A 41 -13.93 2.48 -8.47
C TYR A 41 -13.56 1.35 -9.44
N SER A 42 -13.37 1.65 -10.72
CA SER A 42 -12.95 0.68 -11.74
C SER A 42 -11.54 0.92 -12.23
N ASN A 43 -10.94 -0.09 -12.86
CA ASN A 43 -9.63 -0.04 -13.49
C ASN A 43 -8.49 0.31 -12.52
N ILE A 44 -8.52 -0.28 -11.32
CA ILE A 44 -7.50 -0.03 -10.30
C ILE A 44 -6.34 -0.99 -10.52
N TYR A 45 -5.13 -0.43 -10.57
CA TYR A 45 -3.88 -1.18 -10.48
C TYR A 45 -3.29 -1.02 -9.08
N LEU A 46 -3.11 -2.14 -8.38
CA LEU A 46 -2.38 -2.21 -7.12
C LEU A 46 -1.03 -2.87 -7.36
N PHE A 47 0.03 -2.09 -7.23
CA PHE A 47 1.41 -2.56 -7.25
C PHE A 47 1.88 -2.81 -5.83
N ASN A 48 2.55 -3.93 -5.63
CA ASN A 48 3.24 -4.25 -4.39
C ASN A 48 4.67 -4.68 -4.72
N LEU A 49 5.65 -4.01 -4.13
CA LEU A 49 7.07 -4.38 -4.27
C LEU A 49 7.58 -4.93 -2.94
N GLU A 50 8.11 -6.14 -2.98
CA GLU A 50 8.68 -6.84 -1.83
C GLU A 50 10.18 -6.62 -1.71
N SER A 51 10.72 -6.86 -0.51
CA SER A 51 12.15 -6.69 -0.21
C SER A 51 13.08 -7.62 -1.01
N ASP A 52 12.55 -8.70 -1.56
CA ASP A 52 13.28 -9.66 -2.40
C ASP A 52 13.31 -9.28 -3.89
N GLY A 53 12.65 -8.18 -4.27
CA GLY A 53 12.55 -7.71 -5.65
C GLY A 53 11.33 -8.23 -6.41
N THR A 54 10.42 -8.96 -5.77
CA THR A 54 9.16 -9.37 -6.39
C THR A 54 8.22 -8.18 -6.53
N LEU A 55 7.85 -7.86 -7.78
CA LEU A 55 6.82 -6.89 -8.13
C LEU A 55 5.54 -7.63 -8.50
N SER A 56 4.53 -7.53 -7.65
CA SER A 56 3.18 -8.06 -7.87
C SER A 56 2.25 -6.93 -8.28
N VAL A 57 1.47 -7.14 -9.34
CA VAL A 57 0.47 -6.19 -9.83
C VAL A 57 -0.88 -6.88 -9.88
N SER A 58 -1.84 -6.31 -9.16
CA SER A 58 -3.24 -6.72 -9.18
C SER A 58 -4.06 -5.69 -9.96
N TYR A 59 -4.96 -6.17 -10.82
CA TYR A 59 -5.94 -5.36 -11.52
C TYR A 59 -7.35 -5.71 -11.05
N GLY A 60 -8.21 -4.72 -10.86
CA GLY A 60 -9.61 -4.97 -10.52
C GLY A 60 -10.42 -3.72 -10.18
N GLU A 61 -11.44 -3.92 -9.35
CA GLU A 61 -12.40 -2.88 -8.95
C GLU A 61 -12.29 -2.59 -7.46
N GLY A 62 -12.31 -1.31 -7.11
CA GLY A 62 -12.34 -0.81 -5.75
C GLY A 62 -13.67 -1.11 -5.06
N ILE A 63 -13.60 -1.36 -3.76
CA ILE A 63 -14.77 -1.52 -2.91
C ILE A 63 -15.10 -0.14 -2.34
N PRO A 64 -16.23 0.50 -2.72
CA PRO A 64 -16.49 1.91 -2.41
C PRO A 64 -16.37 2.27 -0.94
N ASN A 65 -16.88 1.41 -0.05
CA ASN A 65 -16.85 1.66 1.40
C ASN A 65 -15.44 1.57 2.01
N LYS A 66 -14.50 0.95 1.30
CA LYS A 66 -13.11 0.82 1.76
C LYS A 66 -12.22 1.93 1.25
N MET A 67 -12.53 2.50 0.09
CA MET A 67 -11.74 3.56 -0.56
C MET A 67 -12.09 4.98 -0.11
N GLN A 68 -12.85 5.14 0.98
CA GLN A 68 -13.30 6.47 1.44
C GLN A 68 -12.18 7.34 2.03
N SER A 69 -11.01 6.78 2.32
CA SER A 69 -9.86 7.53 2.86
C SER A 69 -8.57 7.00 2.25
N GLY A 70 -7.55 7.86 2.06
CA GLY A 70 -6.24 7.44 1.54
C GLY A 70 -5.56 6.31 2.32
N ASN A 71 -5.99 6.04 3.57
CA ASN A 71 -5.53 4.89 4.35
C ASN A 71 -5.99 3.52 3.80
N PHE A 72 -6.91 3.49 2.83
CA PHE A 72 -7.40 2.24 2.24
C PHE A 72 -6.27 1.36 1.72
N ILE A 73 -5.16 1.96 1.29
CA ILE A 73 -4.01 1.26 0.71
C ILE A 73 -3.32 0.33 1.74
N LYS A 74 -3.60 0.50 3.03
CA LYS A 74 -3.12 -0.39 4.09
C LYS A 74 -3.94 -1.69 4.20
N ASP A 75 -5.16 -1.72 3.68
CA ASP A 75 -5.96 -2.96 3.57
C ASP A 75 -5.52 -3.73 2.31
N ASP A 76 -5.47 -5.06 2.36
CA ASP A 76 -5.22 -5.89 1.18
C ASP A 76 -6.49 -6.18 0.39
N ASN A 77 -7.64 -5.89 1.00
CA ASN A 77 -8.96 -6.27 0.51
C ASN A 77 -9.79 -5.05 0.12
N PHE A 78 -9.19 -3.91 -0.25
CA PHE A 78 -9.93 -2.77 -0.79
C PHE A 78 -10.27 -2.93 -2.28
N ILE A 79 -9.70 -3.93 -2.95
CA ILE A 79 -9.89 -4.24 -4.37
C ILE A 79 -10.45 -5.66 -4.50
N THR A 80 -11.46 -5.82 -5.35
CA THR A 80 -11.88 -7.12 -5.90
C THR A 80 -10.97 -7.44 -7.09
N LYS A 81 -9.99 -8.32 -6.86
CA LYS A 81 -8.96 -8.67 -7.85
C LYS A 81 -9.56 -9.48 -9.00
N GLN A 82 -9.38 -9.01 -10.22
CA GLN A 82 -9.76 -9.69 -11.45
C GLN A 82 -8.56 -10.39 -12.10
N ALA A 83 -7.36 -9.81 -11.97
CA ALA A 83 -6.11 -10.41 -12.42
C ALA A 83 -4.98 -10.08 -11.45
N VAL A 84 -4.00 -11.00 -11.35
CA VAL A 84 -2.76 -10.82 -10.59
C VAL A 84 -1.61 -11.36 -11.43
N GLN A 85 -0.52 -10.61 -11.54
CA GLN A 85 0.70 -11.02 -12.23
C GLN A 85 1.91 -10.58 -11.42
N GLU A 86 2.97 -11.38 -11.48
CA GLU A 86 4.16 -11.21 -10.67
C GLU A 86 5.41 -11.36 -11.53
N LYS A 87 6.42 -10.55 -11.21
CA LYS A 87 7.74 -10.63 -11.82
C LYS A 87 8.78 -10.39 -10.74
N VAL A 88 9.76 -11.28 -10.66
CA VAL A 88 11.00 -11.00 -9.93
C VAL A 88 11.83 -10.05 -10.78
N LEU A 89 12.07 -8.85 -10.28
CA LEU A 89 12.88 -7.86 -10.97
C LEU A 89 14.33 -8.31 -11.04
N SER A 90 15.00 -7.96 -12.13
CA SER A 90 16.46 -8.03 -12.17
C SER A 90 17.05 -7.08 -11.13
N LYS A 91 18.30 -7.35 -10.71
CA LYS A 91 18.97 -6.51 -9.73
C LYS A 91 19.02 -5.03 -10.15
N ILE A 92 19.26 -4.75 -11.44
CA ILE A 92 19.33 -3.38 -11.96
C ILE A 92 17.96 -2.69 -11.83
N GLU A 93 16.88 -3.34 -12.27
CA GLU A 93 15.52 -2.80 -12.17
C GLU A 93 15.12 -2.54 -10.71
N PHE A 94 15.46 -3.46 -9.81
CA PHE A 94 15.16 -3.33 -8.38
C PHE A 94 15.96 -2.20 -7.73
N ASP A 95 17.26 -2.11 -7.99
CA ASP A 95 18.13 -1.06 -7.44
C ASP A 95 17.70 0.35 -7.91
N GLU A 96 17.25 0.48 -9.17
CA GLU A 96 16.71 1.72 -9.71
C GLU A 96 15.41 2.14 -9.01
N LEU A 97 14.44 1.23 -8.87
CA LEU A 97 13.20 1.51 -8.15
C LEU A 97 13.45 1.84 -6.69
N LYS A 98 14.34 1.11 -6.03
CA LYS A 98 14.67 1.32 -4.62
C LYS A 98 15.25 2.71 -4.38
N LYS A 99 16.13 3.19 -5.26
CA LYS A 99 16.64 4.57 -5.18
C LYS A 99 15.51 5.60 -5.26
N LEU A 100 14.55 5.41 -6.17
CA LEU A 100 13.40 6.30 -6.30
C LEU A 100 12.47 6.24 -5.07
N ILE A 101 12.27 5.05 -4.49
CA ILE A 101 11.53 4.87 -3.23
C ILE A 101 12.20 5.66 -2.10
N ASP A 102 13.52 5.56 -1.96
CA ASP A 102 14.27 6.30 -0.94
C ASP A 102 14.16 7.83 -1.16
N GLU A 103 14.26 8.28 -2.41
CA GLU A 103 14.08 9.69 -2.77
C GLU A 103 12.67 10.19 -2.44
N VAL A 104 11.61 9.45 -2.81
CA VAL A 104 10.22 9.77 -2.47
C VAL A 104 10.02 9.78 -0.94
N HIS A 105 10.55 8.78 -0.23
CA HIS A 105 10.40 8.67 1.22
C HIS A 105 11.04 9.85 1.99
N SER A 106 12.11 10.42 1.43
CA SER A 106 12.80 11.59 1.95
C SER A 106 12.01 12.89 1.79
N ARG A 107 10.98 12.93 0.93
CA ARG A 107 10.13 14.11 0.72
C ARG A 107 9.08 14.25 1.80
N ASP A 108 8.59 15.48 1.92
CA ASP A 108 7.38 15.78 2.68
C ASP A 108 6.17 15.05 2.08
N VAL A 109 5.22 14.73 2.95
CA VAL A 109 3.97 14.10 2.54
C VAL A 109 3.17 15.09 1.70
N ILE A 110 2.77 14.62 0.52
CA ILE A 110 1.83 15.33 -0.37
C ILE A 110 0.48 14.65 -0.23
N SER A 111 -0.57 15.45 -0.06
CA SER A 111 -1.95 14.98 -0.07
C SER A 111 -2.74 15.81 -1.06
N VAL A 112 -3.53 15.17 -1.89
CA VAL A 112 -4.55 15.84 -2.68
C VAL A 112 -5.54 16.51 -1.72
N ASN A 113 -5.67 17.83 -1.83
CA ASN A 113 -6.57 18.64 -1.02
C ASN A 113 -7.75 19.21 -1.84
N ASN A 114 -7.70 19.07 -3.16
CA ASN A 114 -8.70 19.62 -4.08
C ASN A 114 -9.30 18.50 -4.95
N TYR A 115 -10.61 18.55 -5.19
CA TYR A 115 -11.28 17.61 -6.08
C TYR A 115 -10.92 17.90 -7.54
N GLN A 116 -10.15 17.02 -8.18
CA GLN A 116 -10.15 16.90 -9.64
C GLN A 116 -11.38 16.10 -10.11
N LEU A 117 -11.87 16.41 -11.31
CA LEU A 117 -13.03 15.73 -11.92
C LEU A 117 -12.61 14.62 -12.89
N ASP A 118 -11.34 14.58 -13.27
CA ASP A 118 -10.76 13.64 -14.23
C ASP A 118 -9.27 13.39 -13.92
N GLY A 119 -8.65 12.46 -14.65
CA GLY A 119 -7.24 12.10 -14.50
C GLY A 119 -7.00 10.77 -13.78
N ILE A 120 -5.74 10.51 -13.44
CA ILE A 120 -5.29 9.32 -12.71
C ILE A 120 -4.73 9.75 -11.36
N GLU A 121 -5.26 9.21 -10.28
CA GLU A 121 -4.74 9.40 -8.93
C GLU A 121 -3.76 8.28 -8.58
N ASN A 122 -2.69 8.67 -7.88
CA ASN A 122 -1.69 7.77 -7.32
C ASN A 122 -1.69 7.89 -5.80
N ILE A 123 -1.94 6.79 -5.11
CA ILE A 123 -1.72 6.66 -3.67
C ILE A 123 -0.52 5.77 -3.45
N ILE A 124 0.51 6.27 -2.78
CA ILE A 124 1.75 5.54 -2.49
C ILE A 124 1.84 5.31 -0.98
N LEU A 125 2.08 4.07 -0.55
CA LEU A 125 2.48 3.72 0.81
C LEU A 125 3.93 3.26 0.81
N ILE A 126 4.80 3.98 1.52
CA ILE A 126 6.18 3.57 1.81
C ILE A 126 6.37 3.67 3.32
N ASN A 127 6.64 2.53 3.97
CA ASN A 127 6.57 2.39 5.43
C ASN A 127 5.19 2.85 5.94
N ASP A 128 5.15 3.88 6.78
CA ASP A 128 3.90 4.44 7.33
C ASP A 128 3.44 5.74 6.65
N LYS A 129 4.22 6.28 5.70
CA LYS A 129 3.90 7.52 4.99
C LYS A 129 3.03 7.21 3.78
N ILE A 130 1.93 7.95 3.66
CA ILE A 130 1.03 7.89 2.51
C ILE A 130 1.20 9.18 1.71
N TYR A 131 1.40 9.05 0.41
CA TYR A 131 1.47 10.16 -0.54
C TYR A 131 0.29 10.04 -1.49
N SER A 132 -0.37 11.15 -1.80
CA SER A 132 -1.48 11.22 -2.74
C SER A 132 -1.24 12.38 -3.69
N PHE A 133 -1.28 12.10 -4.99
CA PHE A 133 -1.14 13.09 -6.04
C PHE A 133 -1.75 12.62 -7.36
N TYR A 134 -1.98 13.56 -8.27
CA TYR A 134 -2.47 13.27 -9.61
C TYR A 134 -1.34 13.10 -10.62
N GLU A 135 -1.47 12.13 -11.52
CA GLU A 135 -0.55 11.94 -12.63
C GLU A 135 -0.58 13.19 -13.52
N GLY A 136 0.60 13.73 -13.86
CA GLY A 136 0.72 15.02 -14.56
C GLY A 136 1.27 16.16 -13.70
N GLU A 137 0.92 16.20 -12.40
CA GLU A 137 1.36 17.28 -11.50
C GLU A 137 2.85 17.20 -11.16
N TYR A 138 3.37 15.98 -11.06
CA TYR A 138 4.73 15.69 -10.58
C TYR A 138 5.58 14.95 -11.62
N THR A 139 5.20 14.99 -12.90
CA THR A 139 5.85 14.21 -13.98
C THR A 139 7.37 14.40 -14.07
N ASN A 140 7.86 15.61 -13.76
CA ASN A 140 9.28 15.94 -13.89
C ASN A 140 10.12 15.71 -12.63
N ASP A 141 9.52 15.26 -11.52
CA ASP A 141 10.20 15.03 -10.25
C ASP A 141 10.34 13.54 -9.90
N CYS A 142 10.74 13.23 -8.65
CA CYS A 142 10.91 11.85 -8.20
C CYS A 142 9.60 11.05 -8.14
N PHE A 143 8.45 11.66 -7.85
CA PHE A 143 7.15 10.98 -7.81
C PHE A 143 6.74 10.54 -9.22
N GLY A 144 6.81 11.46 -10.19
CA GLY A 144 6.49 11.14 -11.59
C GLY A 144 7.40 10.07 -12.17
N LYS A 145 8.72 10.21 -11.99
CA LYS A 145 9.71 9.22 -12.44
C LYS A 145 9.47 7.85 -11.81
N PHE A 146 9.16 7.81 -10.51
CA PHE A 146 8.83 6.58 -9.82
C PHE A 146 7.63 5.85 -10.43
N ILE A 147 6.52 6.55 -10.70
CA ILE A 147 5.34 5.93 -11.33
C ILE A 147 5.66 5.45 -12.76
N ILE A 148 6.44 6.22 -13.54
CA ILE A 148 6.85 5.84 -14.89
C ILE A 148 7.67 4.55 -14.87
N ASP A 149 8.69 4.48 -14.01
CA ASP A 149 9.55 3.29 -13.92
C ASP A 149 8.80 2.09 -13.34
N LEU A 150 7.88 2.32 -12.41
CA LEU A 150 7.01 1.27 -11.88
C LEU A 150 6.12 0.65 -12.96
N LYS A 151 5.47 1.49 -13.79
CA LYS A 151 4.67 1.03 -14.95
C LYS A 151 5.55 0.33 -15.99
N LYS A 152 6.76 0.84 -16.25
CA LYS A 152 7.73 0.24 -17.18
C LYS A 152 8.17 -1.16 -16.75
N TYR A 153 8.40 -1.39 -15.46
CA TYR A 153 8.85 -2.68 -14.94
C TYR A 153 7.73 -3.66 -14.58
N SER A 154 6.48 -3.19 -14.62
CA SER A 154 5.28 -3.97 -14.38
C SER A 154 5.22 -5.25 -15.24
N PRO A 155 4.81 -6.39 -14.67
CA PRO A 155 4.44 -7.58 -15.44
C PRO A 155 3.15 -7.39 -16.26
N MET A 156 2.30 -6.44 -15.87
CA MET A 156 1.10 -6.07 -16.63
C MET A 156 1.37 -4.88 -17.55
N ASN A 157 0.75 -4.89 -18.73
CA ASN A 157 0.76 -3.74 -19.62
C ASN A 157 -0.22 -2.67 -19.11
N ILE A 158 0.31 -1.57 -18.61
CA ILE A 158 -0.46 -0.47 -17.99
C ILE A 158 -0.26 0.76 -18.87
N LYS A 159 -1.36 1.41 -19.24
CA LYS A 159 -1.36 2.60 -20.09
C LYS A 159 -1.31 3.89 -19.28
#